data_AF-A0A136N4I0-F1
#
_entry.id   AF-A0A136N4I0-F1
#
_cell.length_a   1.000
_cell.length_b   1.000
_cell.length_c   1.000
_cell.angle_alpha   90.00
_cell.angle_beta   90.00
_cell.angle_gamma   90.00
#
_symmetry.space_group_name_H-M   'P 1'
#
loop_
_entity.id
_entity.type
_entity.pdbx_description
1 polymer ?
#
loop_
_entity_poly.entity_id
_entity_poly.type
_entity_poly.pdbx_seq_one_letter_code
_entity_poly.pdbx_strand_id
1 'polypeptide(L)'
;MTPREAARLQTFPDDFIFQGDRRSQCILVGNAVPPLLAAKLAQSVADHIYNVDYEGIDPEGEARFGEIFSRYKVKKFNKYKRATLKFADLFCGVGGFTQGLEAAGLECILGVDNDKYAVEAYRNNQKSHKCLNLDLSLEENQNLIAERLKKEKVDLIVGGPPCQGFSIFGKRRFVNTKNHDLKADKRNDLVFAFANIVIKSNANWFIMENVPGIISAHNGSYVEEIRNYFLKNKYKTEIKIINAADYGVPQIRKRFILFGTKTGLIIPFPKPKYFDKPESWQLPYRTVGEVLTDLSK
;
A
#
# COMPACT_ATOMS: atom_id res chain seq x y z
N MET A 1 9.94 19.89 11.38
CA MET A 1 9.52 18.52 11.04
C MET A 1 10.66 17.52 11.27
N THR A 2 10.55 16.74 12.32
CA THR A 2 11.35 15.55 12.63
C THR A 2 10.83 14.35 11.82
N PRO A 3 11.60 13.25 11.69
CA PRO A 3 11.08 12.02 11.09
C PRO A 3 9.84 11.47 11.82
N ARG A 4 9.76 11.63 13.15
CA ARG A 4 8.60 11.20 13.94
C ARG A 4 7.35 12.00 13.65
N GLU A 5 7.47 13.33 13.57
CA GLU A 5 6.34 14.19 13.18
C GLU A 5 5.84 13.83 11.77
N ALA A 6 6.76 13.60 10.83
CA ALA A 6 6.41 13.15 9.49
C ALA A 6 5.73 11.78 9.48
N ALA A 7 6.21 10.84 10.30
CA ALA A 7 5.64 9.49 10.43
C ALA A 7 4.21 9.55 10.96
N ARG A 8 3.96 10.35 12.00
CA ARG A 8 2.62 10.53 12.58
C ARG A 8 1.65 11.21 11.61
N LEU A 9 2.13 12.18 10.81
CA LEU A 9 1.35 12.76 9.70
C LEU A 9 1.03 11.75 8.59
N GLN A 10 1.89 10.75 8.37
CA GLN A 10 1.60 9.60 7.53
C GLN A 10 0.79 8.52 8.26
N THR A 11 0.33 8.75 9.48
CA THR A 11 -0.43 7.81 10.33
C THR A 11 0.32 6.55 10.75
N PHE A 12 1.65 6.61 10.89
CA PHE A 12 2.39 5.51 11.55
C PHE A 12 2.19 5.52 13.07
N PRO A 13 2.24 4.34 13.73
CA PRO A 13 2.34 4.25 15.19
C PRO A 13 3.53 5.05 15.75
N ASP A 14 3.39 5.54 16.98
CA ASP A 14 4.46 6.33 17.63
C ASP A 14 5.72 5.51 17.92
N ASP A 15 5.53 4.23 18.22
CA ASP A 15 6.59 3.26 18.50
C ASP A 15 7.22 2.67 17.23
N PHE A 16 6.74 3.06 16.05
CA PHE A 16 7.25 2.55 14.78
C PHE A 16 8.73 2.94 14.57
N ILE A 17 9.62 1.96 14.45
CA ILE A 17 11.07 2.16 14.38
C ILE A 17 11.52 2.34 12.92
N PHE A 18 12.09 3.50 12.59
CA PHE A 18 12.74 3.73 11.29
C PHE A 18 14.26 3.57 11.40
N GLN A 19 14.92 3.27 10.27
CA GLN A 19 16.36 3.03 10.19
C GLN A 19 17.07 4.08 9.34
N GLY A 20 18.38 4.22 9.56
CA GLY A 20 19.24 5.19 8.87
C GLY A 20 19.27 6.58 9.52
N ASP A 21 19.95 7.51 8.87
CA ASP A 21 20.05 8.90 9.32
C ASP A 21 18.71 9.66 9.17
N ARG A 22 18.63 10.88 9.71
CA ARG A 22 17.41 11.71 9.65
C ARG A 22 16.87 11.84 8.21
N ARG A 23 17.75 11.99 7.23
CA ARG A 23 17.36 12.14 5.83
C ARG A 23 16.76 10.86 5.27
N SER A 24 17.41 9.72 5.53
CA SER A 24 16.94 8.40 5.11
C SER A 24 15.58 8.09 5.72
N GLN A 25 15.40 8.33 7.01
CA GLN A 25 14.11 8.15 7.69
C GLN A 25 12.99 9.01 7.06
N CYS A 26 13.26 10.28 6.75
CA CYS A 26 12.28 11.14 6.07
C CYS A 26 11.91 10.61 4.66
N ILE A 27 12.87 10.05 3.92
CA ILE A 27 12.62 9.43 2.61
C ILE A 27 11.74 8.19 2.78
N LEU A 28 12.09 7.31 3.73
CA LEU A 28 11.32 6.11 4.05
C LEU A 28 9.86 6.44 4.38
N VAL A 29 9.64 7.43 5.25
CA VAL A 29 8.29 7.92 5.60
C VAL A 29 7.58 8.49 4.37
N GLY A 30 8.28 9.32 3.58
CA GLY A 30 7.71 9.99 2.41
C GLY A 30 7.30 9.05 1.28
N ASN A 31 8.00 7.92 1.13
CA ASN A 31 7.74 6.90 0.12
C ASN A 31 6.63 5.92 0.53
N ALA A 32 6.41 5.73 1.82
CA ALA A 32 5.43 4.76 2.30
C ALA A 32 3.99 5.13 1.93
N VAL A 33 3.14 4.10 1.83
CA VAL A 33 1.70 4.25 1.86
C VAL A 33 1.28 4.54 3.31
N PRO A 34 0.44 5.56 3.58
CA PRO A 34 -0.06 5.82 4.93
C PRO A 34 -0.76 4.57 5.50
N PRO A 35 -0.39 4.08 6.70
CA PRO A 35 -1.01 2.90 7.28
C PRO A 35 -2.54 3.00 7.44
N LEU A 36 -3.08 4.17 7.78
CA LEU A 36 -4.53 4.35 7.87
C LEU A 36 -5.22 4.19 6.51
N LEU A 37 -4.62 4.71 5.44
CA LEU A 37 -5.16 4.54 4.08
C LEU A 37 -5.16 3.06 3.68
N ALA A 38 -4.04 2.38 3.92
CA ALA A 38 -3.91 0.95 3.67
C ALA A 38 -4.98 0.15 4.44
N ALA A 39 -5.22 0.49 5.71
CA ALA A 39 -6.24 -0.17 6.51
C ALA A 39 -7.66 0.06 5.98
N LYS A 40 -7.99 1.26 5.47
CA LYS A 40 -9.31 1.51 4.85
C LYS A 40 -9.51 0.71 3.56
N LEU A 41 -8.45 0.55 2.76
CA LEU A 41 -8.48 -0.33 1.59
C LEU A 41 -8.70 -1.79 2.03
N ALA A 42 -7.93 -2.25 3.01
CA ALA A 42 -8.02 -3.61 3.56
C ALA A 42 -9.38 -3.93 4.18
N GLN A 43 -9.97 -2.97 4.90
CA GLN A 43 -11.32 -3.10 5.45
C GLN A 43 -12.34 -3.32 4.34
N SER A 44 -12.29 -2.54 3.25
CA SER A 44 -13.19 -2.77 2.11
C SER A 44 -13.02 -4.17 1.54
N VAL A 45 -11.78 -4.68 1.46
CA VAL A 45 -11.51 -6.06 1.02
C VAL A 45 -12.13 -7.08 1.98
N ALA A 46 -11.89 -6.96 3.27
CA ALA A 46 -12.36 -7.87 4.29
C ALA A 46 -13.90 -7.90 4.38
N ASP A 47 -14.55 -6.73 4.35
CA ASP A 47 -16.01 -6.58 4.40
C ASP A 47 -16.68 -7.36 3.25
N HIS A 48 -16.14 -7.27 2.03
CA HIS A 48 -16.74 -7.88 0.84
C HIS A 48 -16.40 -9.37 0.68
N ILE A 49 -15.25 -9.82 1.20
CA ILE A 49 -14.85 -11.23 1.11
C ILE A 49 -15.46 -12.06 2.25
N TYR A 50 -15.48 -11.53 3.48
CA TYR A 50 -15.95 -12.28 4.65
C TYR A 50 -17.37 -11.95 5.11
N ASN A 51 -17.99 -10.89 4.57
CA ASN A 51 -19.26 -10.37 5.07
C ASN A 51 -19.22 -10.15 6.60
N VAL A 52 -18.12 -9.55 7.07
CA VAL A 52 -17.85 -9.26 8.48
C VAL A 52 -18.26 -7.83 8.77
N ASP A 53 -18.91 -7.63 9.91
CA ASP A 53 -19.29 -6.31 10.41
C ASP A 53 -18.17 -5.77 11.32
N TYR A 54 -17.27 -4.98 10.74
CA TYR A 54 -16.15 -4.34 11.44
C TYR A 54 -16.57 -2.98 12.03
N GLU A 55 -16.12 -2.66 13.26
CA GLU A 55 -16.22 -1.27 13.76
C GLU A 55 -15.36 -0.31 12.92
N GLY A 56 -14.39 -0.84 12.15
CA GLY A 56 -13.44 -0.08 11.36
C GLY A 56 -12.39 0.62 12.22
N ILE A 57 -11.30 1.08 11.59
CA ILE A 57 -10.30 1.92 12.28
C ILE A 57 -10.88 3.33 12.41
N ASP A 58 -10.88 3.89 13.62
CA ASP A 58 -11.30 5.29 13.87
C ASP A 58 -12.65 5.64 13.21
N PRO A 59 -13.75 4.95 13.56
CA PRO A 59 -15.03 5.13 12.87
C PRO A 59 -15.65 6.51 13.01
N GLU A 60 -15.41 7.14 14.17
CA GLU A 60 -15.99 8.41 14.61
C GLU A 60 -15.02 9.59 14.49
N GLY A 61 -13.75 9.33 14.15
CA GLY A 61 -12.76 10.39 14.10
C GLY A 61 -12.28 10.85 15.48
N GLU A 62 -12.20 9.93 16.45
CA GLU A 62 -11.80 10.24 17.84
C GLU A 62 -10.54 9.49 18.31
N ALA A 63 -9.95 8.65 17.45
CA ALA A 63 -8.73 7.93 17.78
C ALA A 63 -7.55 8.89 17.93
N ARG A 64 -6.72 8.66 18.95
CA ARG A 64 -5.39 9.29 19.05
C ARG A 64 -4.47 8.71 17.99
N PHE A 65 -3.77 9.54 17.24
CA PHE A 65 -2.98 9.10 16.09
C PHE A 65 -1.88 8.08 16.45
N GLY A 66 -1.18 8.28 17.57
CA GLY A 66 -0.16 7.34 18.05
C GLY A 66 -0.70 5.95 18.39
N GLU A 67 -1.98 5.87 18.72
CA GLU A 67 -2.69 4.67 19.16
C GLU A 67 -3.77 4.24 18.16
N ILE A 68 -3.79 4.79 16.94
CA ILE A 68 -4.94 4.65 16.03
C ILE A 68 -5.22 3.19 15.66
N PHE A 69 -4.18 2.35 15.67
CA PHE A 69 -4.29 0.90 15.42
C PHE A 69 -4.56 0.07 16.67
N SER A 70 -4.40 0.61 17.90
CA SER A 70 -4.70 -0.12 19.13
C SER A 70 -6.21 -0.23 19.40
N ARG A 71 -7.01 0.65 18.80
CA ARG A 71 -8.48 0.71 18.96
C ARG A 71 -9.26 -0.19 18.00
N TYR A 72 -8.61 -1.06 17.23
CA TYR A 72 -9.33 -1.92 16.29
C TYR A 72 -10.06 -3.06 17.01
N LYS A 73 -11.40 -3.07 16.92
CA LYS A 73 -12.25 -4.14 17.44
C LYS A 73 -13.15 -4.67 16.33
N VAL A 74 -13.17 -5.98 16.16
CA VAL A 74 -14.15 -6.64 15.30
C VAL A 74 -15.45 -6.78 16.09
N LYS A 75 -16.54 -6.17 15.60
CA LYS A 75 -17.82 -6.03 16.32
C LYS A 75 -18.60 -7.35 16.34
N LYS A 76 -18.59 -8.09 15.23
CA LYS A 76 -19.26 -9.39 15.09
C LYS A 76 -18.56 -10.26 14.06
N PHE A 77 -18.03 -11.41 14.49
CA PHE A 77 -17.70 -12.50 13.58
C PHE A 77 -18.96 -13.33 13.31
N ASN A 78 -19.31 -13.49 12.03
CA ASN A 78 -20.33 -14.46 11.66
C ASN A 78 -19.85 -15.88 12.03
N LYS A 79 -20.79 -16.71 12.53
CA LYS A 79 -20.61 -18.01 13.23
C LYS A 79 -19.82 -19.10 12.50
N TYR A 80 -19.29 -18.82 11.31
CA TYR A 80 -18.47 -19.73 10.53
C TYR A 80 -16.99 -19.51 10.86
N LYS A 81 -16.39 -20.43 11.63
CA LYS A 81 -14.93 -20.56 11.74
C LYS A 81 -14.32 -20.56 10.32
N ARG A 82 -13.70 -19.46 9.86
CA ARG A 82 -12.98 -19.44 8.58
C ARG A 82 -11.71 -18.60 8.63
N ALA A 83 -10.76 -19.09 7.84
CA ALA A 83 -9.37 -18.66 7.72
C ALA A 83 -9.22 -17.16 7.43
N THR A 84 -8.25 -16.55 8.08
CA THR A 84 -7.78 -15.17 7.85
C THR A 84 -7.27 -14.98 6.42
N LEU A 85 -7.51 -13.79 5.83
CA LEU A 85 -7.13 -13.48 4.45
C LEU A 85 -5.61 -13.34 4.42
N LYS A 86 -4.95 -14.14 3.59
CA LYS A 86 -3.49 -14.13 3.50
C LYS A 86 -3.04 -13.13 2.46
N PHE A 87 -2.10 -12.26 2.82
CA PHE A 87 -1.53 -11.30 1.88
C PHE A 87 -0.01 -11.29 1.83
N ALA A 88 0.53 -10.74 0.74
CA ALA A 88 1.94 -10.40 0.63
C ALA A 88 2.10 -8.94 0.18
N ASP A 89 3.14 -8.28 0.69
CA ASP A 89 3.48 -6.88 0.44
C ASP A 89 4.77 -6.82 -0.40
N LEU A 90 4.64 -6.51 -1.68
CA LEU A 90 5.76 -6.41 -2.63
C LEU A 90 6.16 -4.95 -2.80
N PHE A 91 7.45 -4.66 -2.90
CA PHE A 91 7.95 -3.28 -2.85
C PHE A 91 7.45 -2.59 -1.57
N CYS A 92 7.54 -3.31 -0.44
CA CYS A 92 6.83 -2.98 0.78
C CYS A 92 7.36 -1.73 1.49
N GLY A 93 8.55 -1.28 1.11
CA GLY A 93 9.27 -0.24 1.84
C GLY A 93 9.37 -0.59 3.31
N VAL A 94 9.02 0.36 4.18
CA VAL A 94 8.99 0.16 5.63
C VAL A 94 7.80 -0.66 6.13
N GLY A 95 6.83 -1.00 5.28
CA GLY A 95 5.66 -1.81 5.65
C GLY A 95 4.42 -0.98 6.01
N GLY A 96 4.21 0.15 5.31
CA GLY A 96 3.01 0.98 5.52
C GLY A 96 1.71 0.25 5.13
N PHE A 97 1.73 -0.47 4.01
CA PHE A 97 0.63 -1.38 3.63
C PHE A 97 0.43 -2.45 4.69
N THR A 98 1.51 -3.18 5.02
CA THR A 98 1.48 -4.24 6.03
C THR A 98 0.87 -3.79 7.36
N GLN A 99 1.32 -2.65 7.90
CA GLN A 99 0.79 -2.09 9.15
C GLN A 99 -0.73 -1.89 9.08
N GLY A 100 -1.24 -1.35 7.96
CA GLY A 100 -2.67 -1.10 7.78
C GLY A 100 -3.49 -2.38 7.57
N LEU A 101 -2.96 -3.33 6.78
CA LEU A 101 -3.65 -4.58 6.46
C LEU A 101 -3.69 -5.53 7.66
N GLU A 102 -2.60 -5.66 8.40
CA GLU A 102 -2.59 -6.46 9.65
C GLU A 102 -3.51 -5.83 10.69
N ALA A 103 -3.53 -4.49 10.81
CA ALA A 103 -4.48 -3.82 11.67
C ALA A 103 -5.94 -4.02 11.22
N ALA A 104 -6.20 -4.31 9.94
CA ALA A 104 -7.53 -4.70 9.45
C ALA A 104 -7.86 -6.20 9.68
N GLY A 105 -6.94 -6.94 10.31
CA GLY A 105 -7.10 -8.35 10.63
C GLY A 105 -6.72 -9.30 9.50
N LEU A 106 -5.99 -8.85 8.48
CA LEU A 106 -5.41 -9.74 7.46
C LEU A 106 -4.08 -10.33 7.95
N GLU A 107 -3.72 -11.52 7.46
CA GLU A 107 -2.47 -12.22 7.82
C GLU A 107 -1.40 -11.95 6.77
N CYS A 108 -0.32 -11.27 7.13
CA CYS A 108 0.80 -11.09 6.22
C CYS A 108 1.67 -12.35 6.17
N ILE A 109 1.98 -12.80 4.96
CA ILE A 109 2.81 -13.98 4.69
C ILE A 109 4.25 -13.59 4.37
N LEU A 110 4.43 -12.45 3.69
CA LEU A 110 5.72 -12.04 3.15
C LEU A 110 5.74 -10.55 2.80
N GLY A 111 6.76 -9.86 3.30
CA GLY A 111 7.22 -8.57 2.75
C GLY A 111 8.43 -8.77 1.83
N VAL A 112 8.56 -7.99 0.76
CA VAL A 112 9.76 -7.97 -0.10
C VAL A 112 10.08 -6.55 -0.53
N ASP A 113 11.31 -6.12 -0.31
CA ASP A 113 11.86 -4.86 -0.82
C ASP A 113 13.38 -5.01 -1.06
N ASN A 114 14.01 -4.08 -1.77
CA ASN A 114 15.46 -4.11 -2.02
C ASN A 114 16.24 -3.04 -1.22
N ASP A 115 15.54 -2.05 -0.65
CA ASP A 115 16.17 -1.03 0.18
C ASP A 115 16.48 -1.61 1.57
N LYS A 116 17.77 -1.67 1.90
CA LYS A 116 18.24 -2.26 3.15
C LYS A 116 17.65 -1.56 4.39
N TYR A 117 17.57 -0.22 4.39
CA TYR A 117 17.02 0.50 5.53
C TYR A 117 15.50 0.29 5.64
N ALA A 118 14.81 0.23 4.51
CA ALA A 118 13.39 -0.06 4.48
C ALA A 118 13.09 -1.45 5.05
N VAL A 119 13.82 -2.48 4.60
CA VAL A 119 13.68 -3.86 5.08
C VAL A 119 14.05 -3.98 6.57
N GLU A 120 15.10 -3.31 7.03
CA GLU A 120 15.47 -3.32 8.45
C GLU A 120 14.40 -2.62 9.31
N ALA A 121 13.88 -1.47 8.88
CA ALA A 121 12.76 -0.82 9.54
C ALA A 121 11.52 -1.73 9.56
N TYR A 122 11.16 -2.33 8.43
CA TYR A 122 10.06 -3.29 8.34
C TYR A 122 10.22 -4.41 9.38
N ARG A 123 11.37 -5.09 9.41
CA ARG A 123 11.65 -6.20 10.34
C ARG A 123 11.64 -5.78 11.80
N ASN A 124 11.89 -4.50 12.12
CA ASN A 124 11.80 -4.01 13.48
C ASN A 124 10.36 -3.88 13.96
N ASN A 125 9.42 -3.60 13.05
CA ASN A 125 8.02 -3.34 13.38
C ASN A 125 7.13 -4.57 13.15
N GLN A 126 7.42 -5.38 12.13
CA GLN A 126 6.61 -6.53 11.74
C GLN A 126 7.33 -7.85 12.05
N LYS A 127 6.88 -8.54 13.10
CA LYS A 127 7.54 -9.76 13.63
C LYS A 127 6.82 -11.06 13.26
N SER A 128 5.57 -10.97 12.82
CA SER A 128 4.69 -12.12 12.51
C SER A 128 5.16 -12.92 11.29
N HIS A 129 5.96 -12.32 10.40
CA HIS A 129 6.36 -12.90 9.13
C HIS A 129 7.75 -12.40 8.69
N LYS A 130 8.27 -12.95 7.60
CA LYS A 130 9.57 -12.55 7.05
C LYS A 130 9.40 -11.36 6.08
N CYS A 131 10.34 -10.43 6.15
CA CYS A 131 10.62 -9.48 5.06
C CYS A 131 11.93 -9.88 4.38
N LEU A 132 11.91 -10.12 3.07
CA LEU A 132 13.10 -10.45 2.28
C LEU A 132 13.72 -9.18 1.69
N ASN A 133 15.05 -9.13 1.67
CA ASN A 133 15.79 -8.10 0.94
C ASN A 133 16.18 -8.68 -0.43
N LEU A 134 15.36 -8.43 -1.46
CA LEU A 134 15.55 -8.98 -2.80
C LEU A 134 15.18 -7.93 -3.86
N ASP A 135 15.93 -7.90 -4.95
CA ASP A 135 15.62 -7.06 -6.10
C ASP A 135 14.59 -7.74 -7.02
N LEU A 136 13.36 -7.24 -7.01
CA LEU A 136 12.27 -7.74 -7.86
C LEU A 136 12.40 -7.31 -9.33
N SER A 137 13.41 -6.52 -9.70
CA SER A 137 13.76 -6.29 -11.12
C SER A 137 14.26 -7.57 -11.79
N LEU A 138 14.80 -8.51 -11.02
CA LEU A 138 15.35 -9.77 -11.51
C LEU A 138 14.24 -10.83 -11.64
N GLU A 139 14.11 -11.44 -12.83
CA GLU A 139 13.07 -12.44 -13.09
C GLU A 139 13.19 -13.69 -12.20
N GLU A 140 14.41 -14.10 -11.85
CA GLU A 140 14.65 -15.21 -10.91
C GLU A 140 14.01 -14.96 -9.54
N ASN A 141 14.10 -13.72 -9.03
CA ASN A 141 13.48 -13.33 -7.78
C ASN A 141 11.96 -13.27 -7.92
N GLN A 142 11.44 -12.75 -9.05
CA GLN A 142 10.00 -12.77 -9.33
C GLN A 142 9.45 -14.20 -9.30
N ASN A 143 10.13 -15.16 -9.94
CA ASN A 143 9.74 -16.57 -9.97
C ASN A 143 9.79 -17.20 -8.57
N LEU A 144 10.89 -17.01 -7.84
CA LEU A 144 11.05 -17.49 -6.47
C LEU A 144 9.92 -17.02 -5.56
N ILE A 145 9.60 -15.72 -5.61
CA ILE A 145 8.53 -15.15 -4.80
C ILE A 145 7.17 -15.71 -5.26
N ALA A 146 6.87 -15.70 -6.55
CA ALA A 146 5.60 -16.20 -7.07
C ALA A 146 5.34 -17.66 -6.68
N GLU A 147 6.34 -18.53 -6.79
CA GLU A 147 6.23 -19.94 -6.39
C GLU A 147 5.94 -20.10 -4.89
N ARG A 148 6.63 -19.32 -4.05
CA ARG A 148 6.37 -19.31 -2.61
C ARG A 148 4.94 -18.85 -2.30
N LEU A 149 4.49 -17.74 -2.88
CA LEU A 149 3.15 -17.20 -2.65
C LEU A 149 2.05 -18.17 -3.13
N LYS A 150 2.30 -18.88 -4.24
CA LYS A 150 1.41 -19.93 -4.75
C LYS A 150 1.31 -21.11 -3.78
N LYS A 151 2.44 -21.57 -3.22
CA LYS A 151 2.50 -22.66 -2.24
C LYS A 151 1.76 -22.29 -0.95
N GLU A 152 1.93 -21.06 -0.48
CA GLU A 152 1.28 -20.53 0.73
C GLU A 152 -0.20 -20.17 0.52
N LYS A 153 -0.69 -20.25 -0.73
CA LYS A 153 -2.06 -19.91 -1.13
C LYS A 153 -2.44 -18.48 -0.71
N VAL A 154 -1.61 -17.52 -1.09
CA VAL A 154 -1.87 -16.10 -0.82
C VAL A 154 -3.10 -15.63 -1.59
N ASP A 155 -3.99 -14.92 -0.91
CA ASP A 155 -5.24 -14.43 -1.47
C ASP A 155 -5.06 -13.06 -2.12
N LEU A 156 -4.33 -12.17 -1.44
CA LEU A 156 -4.15 -10.77 -1.82
C LEU A 156 -2.66 -10.43 -1.98
N ILE A 157 -2.30 -9.74 -3.06
CA ILE A 157 -0.97 -9.14 -3.19
C ILE A 157 -1.11 -7.63 -3.24
N VAL A 158 -0.40 -6.93 -2.36
CA VAL A 158 -0.32 -5.47 -2.37
C VAL A 158 1.09 -5.01 -2.73
N GLY A 159 1.22 -3.79 -3.24
CA GLY A 159 2.54 -3.22 -3.46
C GLY A 159 2.53 -1.87 -4.16
N GLY A 160 3.63 -1.13 -3.96
CA GLY A 160 3.88 0.17 -4.60
C GLY A 160 5.11 0.11 -5.50
N PRO A 161 5.08 -0.61 -6.64
CA PRO A 161 6.23 -0.68 -7.54
C PRO A 161 6.61 0.73 -8.03
N PRO A 162 7.89 1.13 -7.91
CA PRO A 162 8.29 2.45 -8.37
C PRO A 162 8.22 2.49 -9.91
N CYS A 163 7.58 3.52 -10.44
CA CYS A 163 7.42 3.67 -11.89
C CYS A 163 8.50 4.63 -12.43
N GLN A 164 9.43 4.09 -13.21
CA GLN A 164 10.56 4.83 -13.78
C GLN A 164 10.17 5.67 -15.02
N GLY A 165 8.96 5.48 -15.54
CA GLY A 165 8.43 6.13 -16.75
C GLY A 165 8.08 7.63 -16.62
N PHE A 166 8.13 8.22 -15.43
CA PHE A 166 7.83 9.67 -15.22
C PHE A 166 8.94 10.63 -15.59
N SER A 167 10.10 10.11 -15.98
CA SER A 167 11.31 10.89 -16.21
C SER A 167 11.28 11.81 -17.45
N ILE A 168 10.12 12.02 -18.09
CA ILE A 168 9.96 12.99 -19.19
C ILE A 168 9.65 14.42 -18.69
N PHE A 169 9.05 14.61 -17.49
CA PHE A 169 8.62 15.95 -17.03
C PHE A 169 9.50 16.61 -15.96
N GLY A 170 10.59 15.97 -15.52
CA GLY A 170 11.45 16.50 -14.46
C GLY A 170 12.93 16.41 -14.80
N LYS A 171 13.44 17.36 -15.61
CA LYS A 171 14.88 17.67 -15.54
C LYS A 171 15.21 17.97 -14.06
N ARG A 172 16.04 17.10 -13.46
CA ARG A 172 16.66 17.18 -12.12
C ARG A 172 15.89 16.50 -10.98
N ARG A 173 16.17 15.22 -10.77
CA ARG A 173 16.90 14.65 -9.61
C ARG A 173 16.51 13.17 -9.47
N PHE A 174 17.53 12.36 -9.20
CA PHE A 174 17.53 10.93 -8.89
C PHE A 174 17.66 9.98 -10.09
N VAL A 175 18.71 9.16 -9.97
CA VAL A 175 19.28 8.13 -10.86
C VAL A 175 20.15 8.63 -12.02
N ASN A 176 21.42 8.21 -11.95
CA ASN A 176 22.49 8.44 -12.91
C ASN A 176 22.29 7.51 -14.12
N THR A 177 21.23 7.70 -14.90
CA THR A 177 20.96 6.92 -16.13
C THR A 177 21.74 7.48 -17.31
N LYS A 178 23.08 7.54 -17.20
CA LYS A 178 23.92 7.96 -18.34
C LYS A 178 23.97 6.91 -19.45
N ASN A 179 23.64 5.64 -19.19
CA ASN A 179 23.77 4.53 -20.15
C ASN A 179 22.60 3.51 -20.15
N HIS A 180 21.38 3.87 -19.71
CA HIS A 180 20.26 2.93 -19.74
C HIS A 180 19.39 3.17 -20.98
N ASP A 181 19.44 2.26 -21.94
CA ASP A 181 18.55 2.27 -23.09
C ASP A 181 17.14 1.90 -22.61
N LEU A 182 16.25 2.88 -22.55
CA LEU A 182 14.83 2.71 -22.19
C LEU A 182 14.08 1.78 -23.17
N LYS A 183 14.68 1.44 -24.33
CA LYS A 183 14.15 0.48 -25.29
C LYS A 183 14.65 -0.95 -25.09
N ALA A 184 15.62 -1.18 -24.21
CA ALA A 184 16.09 -2.52 -23.87
C ALA A 184 15.11 -3.19 -22.89
N ASP A 185 14.04 -3.72 -23.47
CA ASP A 185 12.97 -4.51 -22.85
C ASP A 185 11.98 -3.77 -21.92
N LYS A 186 10.90 -3.25 -22.54
CA LYS A 186 9.73 -2.70 -21.83
C LYS A 186 9.07 -3.71 -20.86
N ARG A 187 9.40 -5.01 -20.92
CA ARG A 187 8.89 -6.04 -19.99
C ARG A 187 9.55 -5.98 -18.61
N ASN A 188 10.71 -5.31 -18.47
CA ASN A 188 11.47 -5.26 -17.22
C ASN A 188 11.14 -4.03 -16.35
N ASP A 189 10.02 -3.36 -16.60
CA ASP A 189 9.51 -2.35 -15.69
C ASP A 189 8.99 -3.00 -14.39
N LEU A 190 9.29 -2.41 -13.24
CA LEU A 190 8.92 -2.92 -11.92
C LEU A 190 7.40 -3.05 -11.73
N VAL A 191 6.60 -2.28 -12.46
CA VAL A 191 5.14 -2.48 -12.50
C VAL A 191 4.75 -3.79 -13.20
N PHE A 192 5.44 -4.15 -14.28
CA PHE A 192 5.25 -5.45 -14.92
C PHE A 192 5.85 -6.59 -14.09
N ALA A 193 6.95 -6.35 -13.35
CA ALA A 193 7.46 -7.30 -12.37
C ALA A 193 6.42 -7.60 -11.28
N PHE A 194 5.76 -6.56 -10.74
CA PHE A 194 4.63 -6.74 -9.83
C PHE A 194 3.52 -7.59 -10.46
N ALA A 195 3.08 -7.24 -11.67
CA ALA A 195 2.04 -7.98 -12.39
C ALA A 195 2.43 -9.46 -12.64
N ASN A 196 3.68 -9.71 -13.00
CA ASN A 196 4.20 -11.07 -13.20
C ASN A 196 4.09 -11.91 -11.94
N ILE A 197 4.49 -11.36 -10.78
CA ILE A 197 4.39 -12.07 -9.51
C ILE A 197 2.92 -12.35 -9.15
N VAL A 198 2.02 -11.37 -9.34
CA VAL A 198 0.58 -11.55 -9.11
C VAL A 198 0.01 -12.68 -9.98
N ILE A 199 0.33 -12.68 -11.27
CA ILE A 199 -0.18 -13.67 -12.21
C ILE A 199 0.39 -15.07 -11.89
N LYS A 200 1.72 -15.19 -11.74
CA LYS A 200 2.42 -16.46 -11.49
C LYS A 200 2.09 -17.07 -10.12
N SER A 201 1.91 -16.24 -9.10
CA SER A 201 1.48 -16.68 -7.76
C SER A 201 0.05 -17.21 -7.73
N ASN A 202 -0.75 -16.86 -8.74
CA ASN A 202 -2.16 -17.19 -8.79
C ASN A 202 -2.92 -16.64 -7.56
N ALA A 203 -2.60 -15.42 -7.11
CA ALA A 203 -3.40 -14.69 -6.12
C ALA A 203 -4.81 -14.38 -6.62
N ASN A 204 -5.78 -14.19 -5.75
CA ASN A 204 -7.17 -13.93 -6.15
C ASN A 204 -7.43 -12.44 -6.41
N TRP A 205 -6.74 -11.59 -5.64
CA TRP A 205 -6.85 -10.14 -5.68
C TRP A 205 -5.46 -9.48 -5.64
N PHE A 206 -5.39 -8.25 -6.14
CA PHE A 206 -4.25 -7.39 -5.91
C PHE A 206 -4.64 -5.92 -5.74
N ILE A 207 -3.78 -5.18 -5.03
CA ILE A 207 -3.82 -3.72 -4.93
C ILE A 207 -2.45 -3.19 -5.32
N MET A 208 -2.39 -2.46 -6.43
CA MET A 208 -1.18 -1.76 -6.82
C MET A 208 -1.34 -0.26 -6.55
N GLU A 209 -0.45 0.31 -5.77
CA GLU A 209 -0.38 1.74 -5.50
C GLU A 209 0.67 2.41 -6.39
N ASN A 210 0.39 3.65 -6.78
CA ASN A 210 1.38 4.52 -7.40
C ASN A 210 1.03 6.02 -7.21
N VAL A 211 1.91 6.89 -7.72
CA VAL A 211 1.61 8.32 -7.82
C VAL A 211 0.62 8.61 -8.98
N PRO A 212 -0.21 9.66 -8.88
CA PRO A 212 -1.17 10.01 -9.94
C PRO A 212 -0.54 10.27 -11.32
N GLY A 213 0.76 10.60 -11.33
CA GLY A 213 1.52 10.80 -12.57
C GLY A 213 1.40 9.63 -13.55
N ILE A 214 1.15 8.40 -13.07
CA ILE A 214 1.07 7.15 -13.87
C ILE A 214 0.08 7.20 -15.00
N ILE A 215 -0.99 7.97 -14.82
CA ILE A 215 -1.99 8.19 -15.85
C ILE A 215 -1.39 8.86 -17.10
N SER A 216 -0.35 9.67 -16.94
CA SER A 216 0.30 10.39 -18.03
C SER A 216 1.57 9.70 -18.58
N ALA A 217 2.00 8.59 -17.98
CA ALA A 217 3.16 7.82 -18.45
C ALA A 217 2.93 7.25 -19.86
N HIS A 218 3.99 7.20 -20.66
CA HIS A 218 3.96 6.81 -22.07
C HIS A 218 2.86 7.53 -22.86
N ASN A 219 2.73 8.84 -22.67
CA ASN A 219 1.71 9.67 -23.31
C ASN A 219 0.27 9.18 -23.03
N GLY A 220 0.05 8.54 -21.88
CA GLY A 220 -1.24 8.03 -21.45
C GLY A 220 -1.52 6.57 -21.80
N SER A 221 -0.64 5.87 -22.52
CA SER A 221 -0.87 4.45 -22.89
C SER A 221 -0.51 3.46 -21.79
N TYR A 222 0.37 3.84 -20.86
CA TYR A 222 1.01 2.90 -19.94
C TYR A 222 0.03 2.18 -19.01
N VAL A 223 -0.94 2.91 -18.46
CA VAL A 223 -1.98 2.32 -17.61
C VAL A 223 -2.81 1.30 -18.38
N GLU A 224 -3.17 1.60 -19.63
CA GLU A 224 -3.92 0.67 -20.47
C GLU A 224 -3.09 -0.55 -20.87
N GLU A 225 -1.78 -0.41 -21.09
CA GLU A 225 -0.87 -1.54 -21.31
C GLU A 225 -0.89 -2.51 -20.12
N ILE A 226 -0.83 -2.00 -18.89
CA ILE A 226 -0.87 -2.81 -17.66
C ILE A 226 -2.24 -3.46 -17.47
N ARG A 227 -3.33 -2.72 -17.67
CA ARG A 227 -4.70 -3.26 -17.59
C ARG A 227 -4.91 -4.38 -18.59
N ASN A 228 -4.45 -4.20 -19.82
CA ASN A 228 -4.52 -5.23 -20.87
C ASN A 228 -3.66 -6.44 -20.53
N TYR A 229 -2.49 -6.24 -19.89
CA TYR A 229 -1.65 -7.33 -19.42
C TYR A 229 -2.36 -8.19 -18.36
N PHE A 230 -3.01 -7.56 -17.39
CA PHE A 230 -3.85 -8.25 -16.41
C PHE A 230 -5.08 -8.92 -17.05
N LEU A 231 -5.77 -8.24 -17.96
CA LEU A 231 -6.97 -8.76 -18.63
C LEU A 231 -6.67 -10.03 -19.44
N LYS A 232 -5.57 -10.05 -20.20
CA LYS A 232 -5.09 -11.24 -20.91
C LYS A 232 -4.84 -12.43 -19.98
N ASN A 233 -4.54 -12.15 -18.71
CA ASN A 233 -4.32 -13.14 -17.65
C ASN A 233 -5.54 -13.32 -16.73
N LYS A 234 -6.75 -12.98 -17.22
CA LYS A 234 -8.06 -13.17 -16.56
C LYS A 234 -8.31 -12.28 -15.33
N TYR A 235 -7.50 -11.25 -15.10
CA TYR A 235 -7.77 -10.26 -14.06
C TYR A 235 -8.57 -9.09 -14.64
N LYS A 236 -9.72 -8.81 -14.05
CA LYS A 236 -10.44 -7.54 -14.25
C LYS A 236 -9.85 -6.50 -13.32
N THR A 237 -9.80 -5.25 -13.77
CA THR A 237 -9.17 -4.16 -13.03
C THR A 237 -10.03 -2.91 -12.96
N GLU A 238 -9.98 -2.25 -11.81
CA GLU A 238 -10.62 -0.97 -11.52
C GLU A 238 -9.56 0.02 -11.05
N ILE A 239 -9.70 1.28 -11.45
CA ILE A 239 -8.75 2.35 -11.16
C ILE A 239 -9.45 3.48 -10.42
N LYS A 240 -8.76 4.01 -9.40
CA LYS A 240 -9.19 5.26 -8.77
C LYS A 240 -7.98 6.09 -8.35
N ILE A 241 -8.06 7.41 -8.56
CA ILE A 241 -7.24 8.36 -7.80
C ILE A 241 -7.97 8.65 -6.51
N ILE A 242 -7.34 8.36 -5.38
CA ILE A 242 -7.89 8.66 -4.05
C ILE A 242 -6.98 9.62 -3.31
N ASN A 243 -7.55 10.48 -2.46
CA ASN A 243 -6.80 11.36 -1.59
C ASN A 243 -6.80 10.81 -0.17
N ALA A 244 -5.63 10.63 0.43
CA ALA A 244 -5.52 10.06 1.77
C ALA A 244 -6.29 10.87 2.84
N ALA A 245 -6.41 12.19 2.63
CA ALA A 245 -7.18 13.07 3.52
C ALA A 245 -8.66 12.66 3.64
N ASP A 246 -9.23 12.13 2.57
CA ASP A 246 -10.62 11.66 2.51
C ASP A 246 -10.88 10.48 3.50
N TYR A 247 -9.80 9.86 3.99
CA TYR A 247 -9.81 8.69 4.86
C TYR A 247 -9.20 8.96 6.24
N GLY A 248 -8.95 10.22 6.59
CA GLY A 248 -8.50 10.65 7.92
C GLY A 248 -6.99 10.77 8.06
N VAL A 249 -6.22 10.57 6.98
CA VAL A 249 -4.78 10.89 6.99
C VAL A 249 -4.65 12.42 6.96
N PRO A 250 -3.91 13.07 7.88
CA PRO A 250 -3.79 14.53 7.96
C PRO A 250 -2.83 15.09 6.90
N GLN A 251 -2.96 14.62 5.66
CA GLN A 251 -2.13 15.00 4.53
C GLN A 251 -2.93 14.88 3.24
N ILE A 252 -2.94 15.96 2.44
CA ILE A 252 -3.37 15.90 1.04
C ILE A 252 -2.35 15.07 0.27
N ARG A 253 -2.70 13.81 0.00
CA ARG A 253 -1.83 12.83 -0.63
C ARG A 253 -2.66 12.02 -1.63
N LYS A 254 -2.66 12.48 -2.87
CA LYS A 254 -3.32 11.76 -3.97
C LYS A 254 -2.50 10.54 -4.36
N ARG A 255 -3.17 9.40 -4.54
CA ARG A 255 -2.60 8.14 -4.99
C ARG A 255 -3.44 7.47 -6.04
N PHE A 256 -2.76 6.94 -7.04
CA PHE A 256 -3.33 6.02 -8.00
C PHE A 256 -3.41 4.65 -7.35
N ILE A 257 -4.59 4.04 -7.41
CA ILE A 257 -4.81 2.68 -6.96
C ILE A 257 -5.41 1.90 -8.13
N LEU A 258 -4.75 0.81 -8.49
CA LEU A 258 -5.26 -0.21 -9.40
C LEU A 258 -5.63 -1.42 -8.54
N PHE A 259 -6.93 -1.66 -8.43
CA PHE A 259 -7.46 -2.88 -7.82
C PHE A 259 -7.70 -3.90 -8.93
N GLY A 260 -7.37 -5.17 -8.69
CA GLY A 260 -7.70 -6.22 -9.64
C GLY A 260 -8.09 -7.54 -9.01
N THR A 261 -8.88 -8.32 -9.74
CA THR A 261 -9.36 -9.64 -9.33
C THR A 261 -9.52 -10.58 -10.50
N LYS A 262 -9.32 -11.88 -10.27
CA LYS A 262 -9.71 -12.93 -11.21
C LYS A 262 -10.94 -13.74 -10.77
N THR A 263 -11.46 -13.48 -9.58
CA THR A 263 -12.59 -14.23 -8.99
C THR A 263 -13.95 -13.78 -9.54
N GLY A 264 -13.99 -12.65 -10.24
CA GLY A 264 -15.22 -11.97 -10.64
C GLY A 264 -15.82 -11.07 -9.56
N LEU A 265 -15.36 -11.18 -8.31
CA LEU A 265 -15.79 -10.31 -7.20
C LEU A 265 -15.02 -8.99 -7.22
N ILE A 266 -15.65 -7.95 -7.77
CA ILE A 266 -15.12 -6.58 -7.76
C ILE A 266 -15.33 -5.99 -6.36
N ILE A 267 -14.23 -5.65 -5.69
CA ILE A 267 -14.28 -5.01 -4.37
C ILE A 267 -14.39 -3.50 -4.61
N PRO A 268 -15.43 -2.83 -4.08
CA PRO A 268 -15.55 -1.40 -4.24
C PRO A 268 -14.46 -0.67 -3.45
N PHE A 269 -14.06 0.49 -3.95
CA PHE A 269 -13.19 1.38 -3.18
C PHE A 269 -13.91 1.85 -1.90
N PRO A 270 -13.19 2.01 -0.77
CA PRO A 270 -13.78 2.56 0.43
C PRO A 270 -14.38 3.94 0.17
N LYS A 271 -15.49 4.24 0.85
CA LYS A 271 -16.13 5.55 0.75
C LYS A 271 -15.33 6.58 1.57
N PRO A 272 -15.12 7.81 1.04
CA PRO A 272 -14.64 8.94 1.82
C PRO A 272 -15.46 9.15 3.09
N LYS A 273 -14.78 9.51 4.19
CA LYS A 273 -15.42 9.91 5.46
C LYS A 273 -15.08 11.33 5.88
N TYR A 274 -14.00 11.88 5.34
CA TYR A 274 -13.48 13.19 5.69
C TYR A 274 -13.53 14.11 4.48
N PHE A 275 -13.81 15.40 4.68
CA PHE A 275 -14.09 16.35 3.61
C PHE A 275 -13.46 17.72 3.88
N ASP A 276 -13.03 18.41 2.83
CA ASP A 276 -12.50 19.79 2.91
C ASP A 276 -13.57 20.80 3.36
N LYS A 277 -14.79 20.61 2.84
CA LYS A 277 -15.97 21.42 3.15
C LYS A 277 -17.10 20.48 3.58
N PRO A 278 -17.07 19.96 4.82
CA PRO A 278 -18.05 18.98 5.27
C PRO A 278 -19.43 19.62 5.45
N GLU A 279 -20.47 18.86 5.14
CA GLU A 279 -21.81 19.11 5.68
C GLU A 279 -21.85 18.85 7.20
N SER A 280 -22.91 19.28 7.88
CA SER A 280 -23.01 19.18 9.35
C SER A 280 -22.92 17.76 9.92
N TRP A 281 -23.14 16.73 9.10
CA TRP A 281 -23.07 15.31 9.47
C TRP A 281 -21.78 14.62 8.97
N GLN A 282 -20.89 15.37 8.32
CA GLN A 282 -19.64 14.86 7.76
C GLN A 282 -18.44 15.29 8.60
N LEU A 283 -17.35 14.51 8.54
CA LEU A 283 -16.12 14.86 9.26
C LEU A 283 -15.28 15.85 8.44
N PRO A 284 -14.77 16.95 9.04
CA PRO A 284 -13.77 17.82 8.39
C PRO A 284 -12.45 17.08 8.24
N TYR A 285 -11.63 17.43 7.24
CA TYR A 285 -10.25 16.95 7.17
C TYR A 285 -9.49 17.17 8.50
N ARG A 286 -8.71 16.15 8.86
CA ARG A 286 -7.83 16.18 10.02
C ARG A 286 -6.75 17.24 9.86
N THR A 287 -6.45 17.95 10.93
CA THR A 287 -5.46 19.02 10.94
C THR A 287 -4.10 18.56 11.47
N VAL A 288 -3.04 19.28 11.11
CA VAL A 288 -1.69 19.04 11.66
C VAL A 288 -1.68 19.22 13.18
N GLY A 289 -2.47 20.17 13.71
CA GLY A 289 -2.58 20.42 15.15
C GLY A 289 -3.17 19.24 15.92
N GLU A 290 -4.24 18.64 15.41
CA GLU A 290 -4.86 17.43 16.01
C GLU A 290 -3.87 16.26 16.11
N VAL A 291 -2.89 16.20 15.20
CA VAL A 291 -2.00 15.05 15.05
C VAL A 291 -0.74 15.21 15.87
N LEU A 292 -0.20 16.43 15.99
CA LEU A 292 1.13 16.66 16.57
C LEU A 292 1.11 17.22 17.99
N THR A 293 -0.01 17.79 18.45
CA THR A 293 -0.07 18.49 19.75
C THR A 293 0.14 17.59 20.97
N ASP A 294 -0.09 16.28 20.83
CA ASP A 294 0.09 15.29 21.88
C ASP A 294 1.35 14.43 21.70
N LEU A 295 2.15 14.67 20.66
CA LEU A 295 3.40 13.92 20.40
C LEU A 295 4.55 14.32 21.32
N SER A 296 4.47 15.49 21.97
CA SER A 296 5.49 16.02 22.89
C SER A 296 5.16 15.82 24.37
N LYS A 297 4.12 15.04 24.70
CA LYS A 297 3.69 14.75 26.07
C LYS A 297 4.19 13.39 26.56
#